data_AF-A5KPU7-F1
#
_entry.id   AF-A5KPU7-F1
#
_cell.length_a   1.000
_cell.length_b   1.000
_cell.length_c   1.000
_cell.angle_alpha   90.00
_cell.angle_beta   90.00
_cell.angle_gamma   90.00
#
_symmetry.space_group_name_H-M   'P 1'
#
loop_
_entity.id
_entity.type
_entity.pdbx_description
1 polymer ?
#
loop_
_entity_poly.entity_id
_entity_poly.type
_entity_poly.pdbx_seq_one_letter_code
_entity_poly.pdbx_strand_id
1 'polypeptide(L)' 'MAVMTVEQEMEANELSDLLDGFLETLDKRSRIMFVRRYWYSDSISDLAERFQISNNNVSVRLSRIRGKLKRYLKKEGVEV' A
#
# COMPACT_ATOMS: atom_id res chain seq x y z
N MET A 1 -8.80 9.12 26.07
CA MET A 1 -7.55 9.48 25.39
C MET A 1 -6.62 8.29 25.55
N ALA A 2 -6.48 7.44 24.53
CA ALA A 2 -5.49 6.37 24.58
C ALA A 2 -4.11 7.02 24.38
N VAL A 3 -3.28 7.02 25.42
CA VAL A 3 -1.89 7.43 25.32
C VAL A 3 -1.16 6.27 24.65
N MET A 4 -0.68 6.47 23.42
CA MET A 4 0.25 5.54 22.80
C MET A 4 1.56 5.60 23.58
N THR A 5 2.13 4.45 23.92
CA THR A 5 3.45 4.41 24.55
C THR A 5 4.50 4.87 23.53
N VAL A 6 5.64 5.36 24.01
CA VAL A 6 6.76 5.77 23.14
C VAL A 6 7.17 4.62 22.20
N GLU A 7 7.11 3.38 22.69
CA GLU A 7 7.37 2.17 21.90
C GLU A 7 6.34 1.98 20.77
N GLN A 8 5.05 2.19 21.04
CA GLN A 8 3.98 2.09 20.03
C GLN A 8 4.07 3.19 18.97
N GLU A 9 4.49 4.38 19.37
CA GLU A 9 4.70 5.51 18.46
C GLU A 9 5.94 5.28 17.57
N MET A 10 7.01 4.70 18.13
CA MET A 10 8.18 4.26 17.39
C MET A 10 7.86 3.15 16.38
N GLU A 11 7.13 2.10 16.79
CA GLU A 11 6.70 1.02 15.89
C GLU A 11 5.80 1.54 14.75
N ALA A 12 4.92 2.49 15.03
CA ALA A 12 4.06 3.11 14.01
C ALA A 12 4.87 3.95 13.00
N ASN A 13 5.89 4.67 13.47
CA ASN A 13 6.78 5.45 12.62
C ASN A 13 7.65 4.54 11.74
N GLU A 14 8.24 3.48 12.31
CA GLU A 14 9.02 2.49 11.55
C GLU A 14 8.17 1.80 10.49
N LEU A 15 6.92 1.44 10.79
CA LEU A 15 6.00 0.87 9.81
C LEU A 15 5.63 1.87 8.70
N SER A 16 5.50 3.15 9.03
CA SER A 16 5.21 4.21 8.06
C SER A 16 6.39 4.41 7.12
N ASP A 17 7.62 4.49 7.65
CA ASP A 17 8.85 4.61 6.86
C ASP A 17 9.04 3.41 5.92
N LEU A 18 8.72 2.22 6.40
CA LEU A 18 8.78 0.97 5.61
C LEU A 18 7.76 0.99 4.46
N LEU A 19 6.54 1.47 4.72
CA LEU A 19 5.52 1.62 3.68
C LEU A 19 5.90 2.72 2.69
N ASP A 20 6.45 3.85 3.14
CA ASP A 20 6.92 4.92 2.28
C ASP A 20 8.07 4.45 1.38
N GLY A 21 9.06 3.75 1.95
CA GLY A 21 10.13 3.09 1.20
C GLY A 21 9.59 2.11 0.15
N PHE A 22 8.57 1.32 0.49
CA PHE A 22 7.90 0.46 -0.49
C PHE A 22 7.20 1.26 -1.59
N LEU A 23 6.44 2.31 -1.25
CA LEU A 23 5.72 3.14 -2.20
C LEU A 23 6.67 3.82 -3.18
N GLU A 24 7.86 4.21 -2.73
CA GLU A 24 8.93 4.75 -3.56
C GLU A 24 9.40 3.77 -4.65
N THR A 25 9.37 2.46 -4.39
CA THR A 25 9.71 1.42 -5.39
C THR A 25 8.68 1.26 -6.51
N LEU A 26 7.46 1.78 -6.32
CA LEU A 26 6.39 1.67 -7.32
C LEU A 26 6.46 2.81 -8.34
N ASP A 27 6.13 2.48 -9.59
CA ASP A 27 5.87 3.48 -10.61
C ASP A 27 4.68 4.37 -10.20
N LYS A 28 4.67 5.61 -10.68
CA LYS A 28 3.68 6.63 -10.32
C LYS A 28 2.23 6.13 -10.44
N ARG A 29 1.90 5.38 -11.50
CA ARG A 29 0.53 4.90 -11.74
C ARG A 29 0.14 3.84 -10.72
N SER A 30 1.04 2.89 -10.45
CA SER A 30 0.83 1.84 -9.43
C SER A 30 0.75 2.43 -8.01
N ARG A 31 1.60 3.41 -7.69
CA ARG A 31 1.59 4.11 -6.39
C ARG A 31 0.24 4.79 -6.14
N ILE A 32 -0.23 5.61 -7.09
CA ILE A 32 -1.52 6.31 -6.96
C ILE A 32 -2.68 5.32 -6.82
N MET A 33 -2.69 4.24 -7.61
CA MET A 33 -3.74 3.21 -7.52
C MET A 33 -3.76 2.52 -6.16
N PHE A 34 -2.59 2.19 -5.61
CA PHE A 34 -2.47 1.53 -4.32
C PHE A 34 -2.91 2.44 -3.17
N VAL A 35 -2.40 3.68 -3.13
CA VAL A 35 -2.77 4.67 -2.12
C VAL A 35 -4.27 4.98 -2.17
N ARG A 36 -4.84 5.17 -3.37
CA ARG A 36 -6.29 5.35 -3.51
C ARG A 36 -7.08 4.17 -2.98
N ARG A 37 -6.66 2.94 -3.29
CA ARG A 37 -7.37 1.74 -2.85
C ARG A 37 -7.36 1.56 -1.34
N TYR A 38 -6.22 1.78 -0.67
CA TYR A 38 -6.05 1.43 0.75
C TYR A 38 -6.10 2.62 1.71
N TRP A 39 -5.74 3.83 1.25
CA TRP A 39 -5.80 5.05 2.07
C TRP A 39 -7.12 5.80 1.90
N TYR A 40 -7.56 5.97 0.65
CA TYR A 40 -8.82 6.66 0.34
C TYR A 40 -10.02 5.72 0.25
N SER A 41 -9.78 4.40 0.32
CA SER A 41 -10.82 3.37 0.20
C SER A 41 -11.65 3.42 -1.08
N ASP A 42 -11.09 3.97 -2.18
CA ASP A 42 -11.74 3.99 -3.50
C ASP A 42 -12.16 2.55 -3.90
N SER A 43 -13.34 2.40 -4.50
CA SER A 43 -13.80 1.10 -4.98
C SER A 43 -13.01 0.65 -6.22
N ILE A 44 -13.07 -0.65 -6.55
CA ILE A 44 -12.45 -1.16 -7.78
C ILE A 44 -13.05 -0.49 -9.02
N SER A 45 -14.34 -0.15 -8.99
CA SER A 45 -15.04 0.51 -10.09
C SER A 45 -14.62 1.96 -10.26
N ASP A 46 -14.46 2.71 -9.18
CA ASP A 46 -13.95 4.11 -9.24
C ASP A 46 -12.53 4.14 -9.79
N LEU A 47 -11.70 3.17 -9.40
CA LEU A 47 -10.34 3.01 -9.94
C LEU A 47 -10.37 2.61 -11.42
N ALA A 48 -11.26 1.69 -11.82
CA ALA A 48 -11.39 1.27 -13.20
C ALA A 48 -11.74 2.46 -14.12
N GLU A 49 -12.71 3.27 -13.71
CA GLU A 49 -13.11 4.50 -14.41
C GLU A 49 -11.97 5.52 -14.45
N ARG A 50 -11.37 5.85 -13.30
CA ARG A 50 -10.28 6.83 -13.20
C ARG A 50 -9.07 6.46 -14.05
N PHE A 51 -8.70 5.18 -14.06
CA PHE A 51 -7.54 4.70 -14.78
C PHE A 51 -7.87 4.21 -16.19
N GLN A 52 -9.13 4.27 -16.63
CA GLN A 52 -9.61 3.85 -17.94
C GLN A 52 -9.19 2.42 -18.29
N ILE A 53 -9.39 1.49 -17.34
CA ILE A 53 -9.08 0.06 -17.47
C ILE A 53 -10.20 -0.77 -16.85
N SER A 54 -10.28 -2.07 -17.18
CA SER A 54 -11.33 -2.92 -16.60
C SER A 54 -11.12 -3.19 -15.10
N ASN A 55 -12.22 -3.47 -14.39
CA ASN A 55 -12.20 -3.92 -12.99
C ASN A 55 -11.22 -5.09 -12.77
N ASN A 56 -11.19 -6.05 -13.69
CA ASN A 56 -10.26 -7.18 -13.62
C ASN A 56 -8.79 -6.71 -13.71
N ASN A 57 -8.48 -5.75 -14.57
CA ASN A 57 -7.14 -5.20 -14.69
C ASN A 57 -6.70 -4.51 -13.38
N VAL A 58 -7.59 -3.72 -12.75
CA VAL A 58 -7.35 -3.11 -11.43
C VAL A 58 -7.06 -4.19 -10.38
N SER A 59 -7.92 -5.20 -10.26
CA SER A 59 -7.78 -6.29 -9.29
C SER A 59 -6.45 -7.05 -9.45
N VAL A 60 -6.08 -7.39 -10.69
CA VAL A 60 -4.82 -8.07 -11.00
C VAL A 60 -3.61 -7.19 -10.66
N ARG A 61 -3.66 -5.90 -11.01
CA ARG A 61 -2.58 -4.94 -10.68
C ARG A 61 -2.41 -4.81 -9.17
N LEU A 62 -3.49 -4.59 -8.43
CA LEU A 62 -3.46 -4.50 -6.96
C LEU A 62 -2.92 -5.79 -6.32
N SER A 63 -3.31 -6.96 -6.83
CA SER A 63 -2.79 -8.24 -6.36
C SER A 63 -1.27 -8.35 -6.53
N ARG A 64 -0.75 -7.95 -7.70
CA ARG A 64 0.70 -7.92 -7.96
C ARG A 64 1.44 -6.94 -7.05
N ILE A 65 0.86 -5.76 -6.78
CA ILE A 65 1.44 -4.77 -5.87
C ILE A 65 1.49 -5.32 -4.44
N ARG A 66 0.40 -5.91 -3.93
CA ARG A 66 0.41 -6.60 -2.62
C ARG A 66 1.46 -7.70 -2.54
N GLY A 67 1.62 -8.48 -3.60
CA GLY A 67 2.67 -9.49 -3.68
C GLY A 67 4.09 -8.90 -3.63
N LYS A 68 4.30 -7.72 -4.24
CA LYS A 68 5.57 -6.97 -4.10
C LYS A 68 5.77 -6.48 -2.68
N LEU A 69 4.73 -5.91 -2.05
CA LEU A 69 4.77 -5.45 -0.66
C LEU A 69 5.17 -6.59 0.27
N LYS A 70 4.49 -7.74 0.21
CA LYS A 70 4.83 -8.90 1.05
C LYS A 70 6.30 -9.35 0.91
N ARG A 71 6.84 -9.31 -0.31
CA ARG A 71 8.26 -9.62 -0.54
C ARG A 71 9.20 -8.53 -0.03
N TYR A 72 8.79 -7.26 -0.10
CA TYR A 72 9.55 -6.14 0.43
C TYR A 72 9.64 -6.24 1.96
N LEU A 73 8.50 -6.40 2.63
CA LEU A 73 8.43 -6.56 4.10
C LEU A 73 9.28 -7.74 4.59
N LYS A 74 9.21 -8.88 3.90
CA LYS A 74 10.03 -10.05 4.23
C LYS A 74 11.54 -9.79 4.12
N LYS A 75 11.98 -8.93 3.20
CA LYS A 75 13.40 -8.58 3.06
C LYS A 75 13.89 -7.69 4.20
N GLU A 76 13.02 -6.82 4.70
CA GLU A 76 13.27 -5.94 5.83
C GLU A 76 13.07 -6.65 7.19
N GLY A 77 12.88 -7.98 7.19
CA GLY A 77 12.74 -8.78 8.41
C GLY A 77 11.33 -8.80 9.02
N VAL A 78 10.34 -8.20 8.35
CA VAL A 78 8.95 -8.13 8.81
C VAL A 78 8.14 -9.29 8.22
N GLU A 79 7.58 -10.16 9.07
CA GLU A 79 6.65 -11.22 8.64
C GLU A 79 5.19 -10.73 8.65
N VAL A 80 4.53 -10.81 7.48
CA VAL A 80 3.14 -10.37 7.24
C VAL A 80 2.36 -11.35 6.37
#